data_AF-A0A133KGQ6-F1
#
_entry.id   AF-A0A133KGQ6-F1
#
_cell.length_a   1.000
_cell.length_b   1.000
_cell.length_c   1.000
_cell.angle_alpha   90.00
_cell.angle_beta   90.00
_cell.angle_gamma   90.00
#
_symmetry.space_group_name_H-M   'P 1'
#
loop_
_entity.id
_entity.type
_entity.pdbx_description
1 polymer ?
#
loop_
_entity_poly.entity_id
_entity_poly.type
_entity_poly.pdbx_seq_one_letter_code
_entity_poly.pdbx_strand_id
1 'polypeptide(L)' 'QEAREEGRKEGREEGRKEGLQEGKREGRQEGKIEITRNLIKLGASLDFIKKATGFSEKKVLEIKEKLEKE' A
#
# COMPACT_ATOMS: atom_id res chain seq x y z
N GLN A 1 -22.11 34.52 -14.32
CA GLN A 1 -22.00 34.05 -12.91
C GLN A 1 -21.82 32.53 -12.83
N GLU A 2 -21.97 31.80 -13.93
CA GLU A 2 -21.93 30.32 -14.00
C GLU A 2 -20.51 29.70 -13.94
N ALA A 3 -19.49 30.38 -14.46
CA ALA A 3 -18.11 29.86 -14.48
C ALA A 3 -17.48 29.59 -13.09
N ARG A 4 -18.05 30.14 -12.01
CA ARG A 4 -17.59 29.90 -10.63
C ARG A 4 -18.22 28.68 -9.97
N GLU A 5 -19.39 28.24 -10.44
CA GLU A 5 -20.06 27.06 -9.87
C GLU A 5 -19.52 25.76 -10.48
N GLU A 6 -19.21 25.74 -11.79
CA GLU A 6 -18.63 24.57 -12.46
C GLU A 6 -17.22 24.25 -11.92
N GLY A 7 -16.31 25.23 -11.86
CA GLY A 7 -14.95 25.00 -11.36
C GLY A 7 -14.87 24.53 -9.89
N ARG A 8 -15.92 24.78 -9.09
CA ARG A 8 -15.98 24.34 -7.68
C ARG A 8 -16.55 22.92 -7.53
N LYS A 9 -17.38 22.47 -8.49
CA LYS A 9 -17.87 21.09 -8.58
C LYS A 9 -16.78 20.17 -9.11
N GLU A 10 -16.10 20.55 -10.20
CA GLU A 10 -15.01 19.75 -10.79
C GLU A 10 -13.85 19.54 -9.80
N GLY A 11 -13.35 20.62 -9.18
CA GLY A 11 -12.24 20.51 -8.22
C GLY A 11 -12.54 19.68 -6.97
N ARG A 12 -13.82 19.52 -6.58
CA ARG A 12 -14.22 18.64 -5.47
C ARG A 12 -14.33 17.17 -5.90
N GLU A 13 -14.76 16.93 -7.14
CA GLU A 13 -14.94 15.58 -7.64
C GLU A 13 -13.59 14.94 -8.00
N GLU A 14 -12.68 15.71 -8.61
CA GLU A 14 -11.29 15.28 -8.87
C GLU A 14 -10.54 15.02 -7.56
N GLY A 15 -10.51 15.98 -6.64
CA GLY A 15 -9.79 15.81 -5.36
C GLY A 15 -10.30 14.62 -4.51
N ARG A 16 -11.59 14.28 -4.60
CA ARG A 16 -12.16 13.10 -3.92
C ARG A 16 -11.82 11.79 -4.63
N LYS A 17 -11.81 11.76 -5.97
CA LYS A 17 -11.43 10.57 -6.75
C LYS A 17 -9.94 10.28 -6.60
N GLU A 18 -9.09 11.29 -6.68
CA GLU A 18 -7.64 11.16 -6.49
C GLU A 18 -7.32 10.71 -5.06
N GLY A 19 -7.82 11.42 -4.04
CA GLY A 19 -7.56 11.06 -2.64
C GLY A 19 -8.06 9.66 -2.25
N LEU A 20 -9.18 9.19 -2.82
CA LEU A 20 -9.69 7.84 -2.56
C LEU A 20 -8.88 6.76 -3.30
N GLN A 21 -8.40 7.04 -4.51
CA GLN A 21 -7.56 6.09 -5.24
C GLN A 21 -6.16 5.99 -4.63
N GLU A 22 -5.56 7.11 -4.27
CA GLU A 22 -4.23 7.19 -3.67
C GLU A 22 -4.24 6.54 -2.28
N GLY A 23 -5.16 6.93 -1.40
CA GLY A 23 -5.28 6.34 -0.06
C GLY A 23 -5.61 4.83 -0.07
N LYS A 24 -6.42 4.35 -1.05
CA LYS A 24 -6.67 2.90 -1.20
C LYS A 24 -5.48 2.14 -1.77
N ARG A 25 -4.62 2.80 -2.56
CA ARG A 25 -3.43 2.16 -3.17
C ARG A 25 -2.30 2.11 -2.16
N GLU A 26 -2.05 3.20 -1.45
CA GLU A 26 -1.06 3.31 -0.37
C GLU A 26 -1.43 2.36 0.77
N GLY A 27 -2.65 2.44 1.30
CA GLY A 27 -3.07 1.56 2.41
C GLY A 27 -3.04 0.06 2.07
N ARG A 28 -3.30 -0.32 0.81
CA ARG A 28 -3.18 -1.73 0.38
C ARG A 28 -1.72 -2.19 0.24
N GLN A 29 -0.82 -1.32 -0.19
CA GLN A 29 0.60 -1.67 -0.29
C GLN A 29 1.26 -1.69 1.09
N GLU A 30 0.99 -0.67 1.91
CA GLU A 30 1.48 -0.57 3.28
C GLU A 30 1.01 -1.75 4.13
N GLY A 31 -0.29 -2.09 4.08
CA GLY A 31 -0.82 -3.23 4.83
C GLY A 31 -0.17 -4.56 4.44
N LYS A 32 0.13 -4.79 3.14
CA LYS A 32 0.82 -6.00 2.70
C LYS A 32 2.28 -6.06 3.18
N ILE A 33 2.97 -4.91 3.18
CA ILE A 33 4.35 -4.82 3.68
C ILE A 33 4.36 -5.05 5.20
N GLU A 34 3.43 -4.46 5.94
CA GLU A 34 3.31 -4.64 7.38
C GLU A 34 3.03 -6.10 7.76
N ILE A 35 2.07 -6.75 7.08
CA ILE A 35 1.81 -8.19 7.25
C ILE A 35 3.07 -9.00 6.96
N THR A 36 3.79 -8.70 5.87
CA THR A 36 5.04 -9.38 5.53
C THR A 36 6.08 -9.22 6.63
N ARG A 37 6.25 -8.00 7.15
CA ARG A 37 7.19 -7.71 8.24
C ARG A 37 6.84 -8.48 9.51
N ASN A 38 5.57 -8.50 9.90
CA ASN A 38 5.09 -9.21 11.07
C ASN A 38 5.31 -10.73 10.93
N LEU A 39 5.02 -11.29 9.76
CA LEU A 39 5.26 -12.71 9.50
C LEU A 39 6.74 -13.08 9.56
N ILE A 40 7.64 -12.23 9.03
CA ILE A 40 9.10 -12.41 9.16
C ILE A 40 9.53 -12.40 10.63
N LYS A 41 9.05 -11.42 11.42
CA LYS A 41 9.35 -11.31 12.86
C LYS A 41 8.84 -12.51 13.66
N LEU A 42 7.72 -13.10 13.25
CA LEU A 42 7.15 -14.32 13.86
C LEU A 42 7.89 -15.60 13.43
N GLY A 43 8.93 -15.50 12.58
CA GLY A 43 9.68 -16.66 12.10
C GLY A 43 8.92 -17.51 11.07
N ALA A 44 7.93 -16.93 10.38
CA ALA A 44 7.20 -17.64 9.34
C ALA A 44 8.12 -18.00 8.16
N SER A 45 7.84 -19.13 7.52
CA SER A 45 8.62 -19.57 6.36
C SER A 45 8.40 -18.66 5.16
N LEU A 46 9.43 -18.55 4.32
CA LEU A 46 9.41 -17.74 3.10
C LEU A 46 8.25 -18.13 2.17
N ASP A 47 7.99 -19.43 2.01
CA ASP A 47 6.88 -19.93 1.21
C ASP A 47 5.50 -19.58 1.78
N PHE A 48 5.35 -19.59 3.10
CA PHE A 48 4.11 -19.17 3.74
C PHE A 48 3.85 -17.68 3.51
N ILE A 49 4.89 -16.85 3.69
CA ILE A 49 4.81 -15.41 3.47
C ILE A 49 4.43 -15.10 2.02
N LYS A 50 5.07 -15.77 1.04
CA LYS A 50 4.75 -15.62 -0.39
C LYS A 50 3.28 -15.93 -0.68
N LYS A 51 2.74 -17.01 -0.10
CA LYS A 51 1.32 -17.39 -0.26
C LYS A 51 0.37 -16.41 0.42
N ALA A 52 0.71 -15.93 1.61
CA ALA A 52 -0.15 -15.04 2.39
C ALA A 52 -0.23 -13.61 1.80
N THR A 53 0.89 -13.08 1.29
CA THR A 53 0.98 -11.68 0.83
C THR A 53 0.91 -11.54 -0.69
N GLY A 54 1.16 -12.63 -1.41
CA GLY A 54 1.26 -12.66 -2.87
C GLY A 54 2.54 -12.01 -3.39
N PHE A 55 3.52 -11.74 -2.52
CA PHE A 55 4.80 -11.18 -2.93
C PHE A 55 5.73 -12.22 -3.54
N SER A 56 6.59 -11.74 -4.43
CA SER A 56 7.71 -12.54 -4.93
C SER A 56 8.74 -12.73 -3.82
N GLU A 57 9.50 -13.80 -3.95
CA GLU A 57 10.57 -14.14 -3.01
C GLU A 57 11.57 -13.00 -2.83
N LYS A 58 12.01 -12.41 -3.94
CA LYS A 58 12.90 -11.25 -3.95
C LYS A 58 12.34 -10.10 -3.12
N LYS A 59 11.03 -9.83 -3.19
CA LYS A 59 10.40 -8.74 -2.43
C LYS A 59 10.35 -9.06 -0.95
N VAL A 60 10.07 -10.29 -0.57
CA VAL A 60 10.08 -10.72 0.84
C VAL A 60 11.49 -10.64 1.42
N LEU A 61 12.52 -11.04 0.67
CA LEU A 61 13.92 -10.90 1.07
C LEU A 61 14.33 -9.44 1.23
N GLU A 62 13.96 -8.55 0.30
CA GLU A 62 14.22 -7.10 0.43
C GLU A 62 13.59 -6.53 1.71
N ILE A 63 12.37 -6.97 2.05
CA ILE A 63 11.70 -6.54 3.29
C ILE A 63 12.43 -7.10 4.52
N LYS A 64 12.89 -8.35 4.46
CA LYS A 64 13.68 -8.97 5.54
C LYS A 64 15.00 -8.23 5.76
N GLU A 65 15.75 -7.93 4.70
CA GLU A 65 17.01 -7.18 4.80
C GLU A 65 16.81 -5.77 5.34
N LYS A 66 15.70 -5.11 4.98
CA LYS A 66 15.34 -3.80 5.54
C LYS A 66 15.03 -3.90 7.03
N LEU A 67 14.31 -4.93 7.46
CA LEU A 67 14.00 -5.19 8.86
C LEU A 67 15.23 -5.49 9.73
N GLU A 68 16.26 -6.13 9.17
CA GLU A 68 17.51 -6.41 9.90
C GLU A 68 18.42 -5.17 10.02
N LYS A 69 18.18 -4.13 9.21
CA LYS A 69 18.92 -2.87 9.21
C LYS A 69 18.24 -1.75 10.01
N GLU A 70 16.97 -1.95 10.38
CA GLU A 70 16.20 -1.09 11.30
C GLU A 70 16.49 -1.48 12.75
#